data_AF-A0A840G4F5-F1
#
_entry.id   AF-A0A840G4F5-F1
#
_cell.length_a   1.000
_cell.length_b   1.000
_cell.length_c   1.000
_cell.angle_alpha   90.00
_cell.angle_beta   90.00
_cell.angle_gamma   90.00
#
_symmetry.space_group_name_H-M   'P 1'
#
loop_
_entity.id
_entity.type
_entity.pdbx_description
1 polymer ?
#
loop_
_entity_poly.entity_id
_entity_poly.type
_entity_poly.pdbx_seq_one_letter_code
_entity_poly.pdbx_strand_id
1 'polypeptide(L)'
;MPKAIFPAPLAAMLVASAGKKYRPSNGTEGEIFISHWCFACQRDKALREDRDVFECDDNERCDIVGNTMCYDVEDEKYPKEWRIGNDGQPCCTAFVPAGDPIPTPRCERTLDMFAEAP
;
A
#
# COMPACT_ATOMS: atom_id res chain seq x y z
N MET A 1 -13.49 -1.77 5.08
CA MET A 1 -12.10 -1.78 5.59
C MET A 1 -11.56 -3.19 5.40
N PRO A 2 -10.33 -3.33 4.88
CA PRO A 2 -9.65 -4.62 4.81
C PRO A 2 -9.61 -5.29 6.21
N LYS A 3 -9.76 -6.62 6.25
CA LYS A 3 -9.80 -7.43 7.49
C LYS A 3 -8.41 -7.49 8.15
N ALA A 4 -8.34 -7.82 9.43
CA ALA A 4 -7.07 -8.05 10.10
C ALA A 4 -6.28 -9.20 9.45
N ILE A 5 -4.98 -9.01 9.23
CA ILE A 5 -4.05 -10.03 8.69
C ILE A 5 -3.47 -10.85 9.84
N PHE A 6 -2.96 -10.18 10.87
CA PHE A 6 -2.42 -10.83 12.04
C PHE A 6 -3.48 -11.11 13.10
N PRO A 7 -3.38 -12.24 13.82
CA PRO A 7 -4.16 -12.47 15.03
C PRO A 7 -3.93 -11.36 16.06
N ALA A 8 -4.97 -11.04 16.85
CA ALA A 8 -4.93 -9.96 17.81
C ALA A 8 -3.72 -9.97 18.78
N PRO A 9 -3.25 -11.13 19.31
CA PRO A 9 -2.06 -11.14 20.17
C PRO A 9 -0.78 -10.71 19.44
N LEU A 10 -0.60 -11.11 18.18
CA LEU A 10 0.56 -10.74 17.38
C LEU A 10 0.51 -9.25 17.01
N ALA A 11 -0.66 -8.76 16.61
CA ALA A 11 -0.86 -7.34 16.33
C ALA A 11 -0.53 -6.47 17.56
N ALA A 12 -1.00 -6.87 18.75
CA ALA A 12 -0.71 -6.15 20.00
C ALA A 12 0.80 -6.02 20.28
N MET A 13 1.60 -7.05 19.96
CA MET A 13 3.05 -6.99 20.11
C MET A 13 3.73 -6.01 19.13
N LEU A 14 3.11 -5.78 17.97
CA LEU A 14 3.65 -4.94 16.91
C LEU A 14 3.22 -3.48 16.98
N VAL A 15 2.29 -3.11 17.88
CA VAL A 15 1.89 -1.71 18.11
C VAL A 15 3.10 -0.82 18.41
N ALA A 16 4.08 -1.32 19.16
CA ALA A 16 5.32 -0.57 19.47
C ALA A 16 6.20 -0.29 18.24
N SER A 17 5.94 -0.98 17.12
CA SER A 17 6.62 -0.79 15.84
C SER A 17 5.77 -0.03 14.81
N ALA A 18 4.65 0.57 15.22
CA ALA A 18 3.83 1.40 14.37
C ALA A 18 4.66 2.46 13.62
N GLY A 19 4.39 2.62 12.33
CA GLY A 19 5.10 3.53 11.44
C GLY A 19 6.40 2.96 10.82
N LYS A 20 6.95 1.85 11.33
CA LYS A 20 8.11 1.20 10.70
C LYS A 20 7.71 0.54 9.38
N LYS A 21 8.65 0.51 8.42
CA LYS A 21 8.49 -0.25 7.17
C LYS A 21 8.18 -1.72 7.49
N TYR A 22 7.28 -2.30 6.71
CA TYR A 22 6.86 -3.69 6.86
C TYR A 22 7.45 -4.53 5.74
N ARG A 23 8.11 -5.64 6.13
CA ARG A 23 8.56 -6.70 5.22
C ARG A 23 7.96 -8.02 5.74
N PRO A 24 7.27 -8.80 4.89
CA PRO A 24 6.79 -10.11 5.28
C PRO A 24 7.94 -11.04 5.69
N SER A 25 7.71 -11.88 6.70
CA SER A 25 8.73 -12.79 7.22
C SER A 25 9.01 -13.98 6.28
N ASN A 26 8.06 -14.31 5.40
CA ASN A 26 8.16 -15.38 4.42
C ASN A 26 7.17 -15.18 3.26
N GLY A 27 7.24 -16.07 2.27
CA GLY A 27 6.40 -16.01 1.07
C GLY A 27 4.90 -16.13 1.35
N THR A 28 4.48 -16.97 2.31
CA THR A 28 3.05 -17.14 2.66
C THR A 28 2.49 -15.88 3.30
N GLU A 29 3.23 -15.25 4.22
CA GLU A 29 2.82 -13.98 4.81
C GLU A 29 2.74 -12.88 3.74
N GLY A 30 3.70 -12.87 2.80
CA GLY A 30 3.70 -11.95 1.67
C GLY A 30 2.50 -12.15 0.75
N GLU A 31 2.16 -13.39 0.42
CA GLU A 31 0.98 -13.72 -0.38
C GLU A 31 -0.31 -13.27 0.32
N ILE A 32 -0.45 -13.52 1.62
CA ILE A 32 -1.60 -13.05 2.40
C ILE A 32 -1.68 -11.52 2.33
N PHE A 33 -0.58 -10.80 2.55
CA PHE A 33 -0.57 -9.35 2.49
C PHE A 33 -0.94 -8.82 1.09
N ILE A 34 -0.36 -9.38 0.03
CA ILE A 34 -0.60 -8.97 -1.36
C ILE A 34 -2.05 -9.27 -1.77
N SER A 35 -2.56 -10.45 -1.43
CA SER A 35 -3.96 -10.83 -1.65
C SER A 35 -4.92 -9.90 -0.89
N HIS A 36 -4.53 -9.48 0.31
CA HIS A 36 -5.36 -8.62 1.15
C HIS A 36 -5.45 -7.18 0.66
N TRP A 37 -4.32 -6.63 0.20
CA TRP A 37 -4.20 -5.21 -0.16
C TRP A 37 -4.15 -5.01 -1.68
N CYS A 38 -3.18 -5.61 -2.35
CA CYS A 38 -2.89 -5.29 -3.76
C CYS A 38 -3.98 -5.82 -4.68
N PHE A 39 -4.50 -7.04 -4.46
CA PHE A 39 -5.61 -7.60 -5.24
C PHE A 39 -6.96 -6.89 -5.01
N ALA A 40 -7.05 -6.04 -3.98
CA ALA A 40 -8.23 -5.25 -3.69
C ALA A 40 -8.03 -3.76 -4.02
N CYS A 41 -6.88 -3.38 -4.59
CA CYS A 41 -6.51 -1.99 -4.80
C CYS A 41 -6.97 -1.48 -6.18
N GLN A 42 -7.54 -0.28 -6.23
CA GLN A 42 -7.86 0.41 -7.47
C GLN A 42 -6.60 0.74 -8.29
N ARG A 43 -5.47 1.00 -7.60
CA ARG A 43 -4.21 1.39 -8.22
C ARG A 43 -3.48 0.25 -8.94
N ASP A 44 -3.95 -0.99 -8.79
CA ASP A 44 -3.25 -2.17 -9.30
C ASP A 44 -4.21 -3.09 -10.07
N LYS A 45 -4.69 -2.59 -11.21
CA LYS A 45 -5.51 -3.39 -12.12
C LYS A 45 -4.70 -4.49 -12.79
N ALA A 46 -3.42 -4.23 -13.09
CA ALA A 46 -2.51 -5.24 -13.63
C ALA A 46 -2.56 -6.51 -12.78
N LEU A 47 -2.38 -6.36 -11.47
CA LEU A 47 -2.36 -7.50 -10.55
C LEU A 47 -3.76 -8.05 -10.24
N ARG A 48 -4.79 -7.19 -10.13
CA ARG A 48 -6.16 -7.61 -9.78
C ARG A 48 -6.91 -8.30 -10.94
N GLU A 49 -6.68 -7.88 -12.17
CA GLU A 49 -7.41 -8.33 -13.37
C GLU A 49 -6.53 -9.13 -14.33
N ASP A 50 -5.29 -9.49 -13.94
CA ASP A 50 -4.32 -10.21 -14.77
C ASP A 50 -4.11 -9.52 -16.13
N ARG A 51 -4.02 -8.18 -16.10
CA ARG A 51 -3.81 -7.34 -17.29
C ARG A 51 -2.32 -7.19 -17.55
N ASP A 52 -1.95 -7.11 -18.82
CA ASP A 52 -0.57 -6.82 -19.20
C ASP A 52 -0.15 -5.46 -18.63
N VAL A 53 0.94 -5.46 -17.85
CA VAL A 53 1.54 -4.27 -17.24
C VAL A 53 1.98 -3.23 -18.27
N PHE A 54 2.24 -3.63 -19.51
CA PHE A 54 2.61 -2.73 -20.62
C PHE A 54 1.40 -2.06 -21.27
N GLU A 55 0.18 -2.56 -21.02
CA GLU A 55 -1.08 -1.98 -21.48
C GLU A 55 -1.81 -1.16 -20.40
N CYS A 56 -1.30 -1.16 -19.17
CA CYS A 56 -1.87 -0.43 -18.04
C CYS A 56 -1.38 1.03 -18.05
N ASP A 57 -2.27 1.96 -17.68
CA ASP A 57 -1.87 3.35 -17.39
C ASP A 57 -1.16 3.50 -16.03
N ASP A 58 -0.60 4.69 -15.75
CA ASP A 58 0.13 5.00 -14.51
C ASP A 58 -0.68 4.81 -13.22
N ASN A 59 -2.01 4.75 -13.32
CA ASN A 59 -2.95 4.53 -12.21
C ASN A 59 -3.53 3.11 -12.18
N GLU A 60 -3.19 2.27 -13.16
CA GLU A 60 -3.61 0.88 -13.27
C GLU A 60 -2.48 -0.10 -12.91
N ARG A 61 -1.27 0.41 -12.65
CA ARG A 61 -0.10 -0.35 -12.21
C ARG A 61 0.47 0.26 -10.93
N CYS A 62 0.63 -0.56 -9.89
CA CYS A 62 1.23 -0.15 -8.63
C CYS A 62 2.70 -0.62 -8.53
N ASP A 63 3.66 0.31 -8.64
CA ASP A 63 5.09 -0.05 -8.53
C ASP A 63 5.52 -0.45 -7.11
N ILE A 64 4.70 -0.16 -6.09
CA ILE A 64 5.01 -0.44 -4.69
C ILE A 64 5.30 -1.94 -4.49
N VAL A 65 4.42 -2.82 -4.98
CA VAL A 65 4.59 -4.28 -4.78
C VAL A 65 5.86 -4.77 -5.46
N GLY A 66 6.14 -4.33 -6.70
CA GLY A 66 7.36 -4.69 -7.42
C GLY A 66 8.62 -4.23 -6.69
N ASN A 67 8.61 -3.01 -6.16
CA ASN A 67 9.74 -2.47 -5.40
C ASN A 67 10.06 -3.30 -4.13
N THR A 68 9.06 -3.90 -3.48
CA THR A 68 9.32 -4.78 -2.32
C THR A 68 10.04 -6.08 -2.67
N MET A 69 9.98 -6.50 -3.94
CA MET A 69 10.67 -7.67 -4.46
C MET A 69 12.07 -7.33 -4.97
N CYS A 70 12.29 -6.07 -5.38
CA CYS A 70 13.55 -5.61 -5.96
C CYS A 70 14.55 -5.04 -4.94
N TYR A 71 14.07 -4.47 -3.83
CA TYR A 71 14.90 -3.74 -2.86
C TYR A 71 14.87 -4.38 -1.48
N ASP A 72 15.92 -4.18 -0.68
CA ASP A 72 15.95 -4.57 0.72
C ASP A 72 15.22 -3.54 1.60
N VAL A 73 14.74 -3.91 2.78
CA VAL A 73 13.91 -3.04 3.63
C VAL A 73 14.60 -1.74 4.03
N GLU A 74 15.92 -1.78 4.18
CA GLU A 74 16.75 -0.63 4.52
C GLU A 74 17.05 0.29 3.31
N ASP A 75 16.80 -0.17 2.08
CA ASP A 75 17.02 0.65 0.89
C ASP A 75 16.05 1.84 0.86
N GLU A 76 16.55 2.98 0.35
CA GLU A 76 15.74 4.19 0.17
C GLU A 76 14.54 3.94 -0.76
N LYS A 77 14.72 3.04 -1.73
CA LYS A 77 13.71 2.67 -2.72
C LYS A 77 12.70 1.64 -2.23
N TYR A 78 12.92 1.01 -1.07
CA TYR A 78 11.90 0.16 -0.46
C TYR A 78 10.72 1.02 -0.03
N PRO A 79 9.50 0.68 -0.46
CA PRO A 79 8.35 1.55 -0.30
C PRO A 79 8.07 1.84 1.17
N LYS A 80 7.77 3.11 1.46
CA LYS A 80 7.39 3.56 2.81
C LYS A 80 5.92 3.24 3.10
N GLU A 81 5.15 2.94 2.06
CA GLU A 81 3.71 2.72 2.12
C GLU A 81 3.38 1.40 2.81
N TRP A 82 4.20 0.37 2.62
CA TRP A 82 4.11 -0.88 3.37
C TRP A 82 4.72 -0.65 4.75
N ARG A 83 3.86 -0.57 5.76
CA ARG A 83 4.27 -0.28 7.14
C ARG A 83 3.38 -0.96 8.16
N ILE A 84 3.82 -0.97 9.40
CA ILE A 84 2.99 -1.37 10.53
C ILE A 84 2.06 -0.21 10.89
N GLY A 85 0.75 -0.48 10.92
CA GLY A 85 -0.29 0.44 11.35
C GLY A 85 -0.28 0.69 12.85
N ASN A 86 -1.07 1.67 13.29
CA ASN A 86 -1.20 2.01 14.72
C ASN A 86 -1.86 0.89 15.54
N ASP A 87 -2.58 0.00 14.87
CA ASP A 87 -3.20 -1.21 15.43
C ASP A 87 -2.25 -2.43 15.43
N GLY A 88 -0.99 -2.24 14.99
CA GLY A 88 -0.01 -3.31 14.86
C GLY A 88 -0.25 -4.26 13.68
N GLN A 89 -1.24 -3.98 12.84
CA GLN A 89 -1.47 -4.71 11.60
C GLN A 89 -0.55 -4.19 10.50
N PRO A 90 -0.07 -5.04 9.59
CA PRO A 90 0.63 -4.57 8.41
C PRO A 90 -0.38 -3.94 7.45
N CYS A 91 -0.06 -2.76 6.93
CA CYS A 91 -0.93 -2.03 6.01
C CYS A 91 -0.16 -1.38 4.85
N CYS A 92 -0.90 -1.07 3.79
CA CYS A 92 -0.42 -0.22 2.70
C CYS A 92 -1.10 1.15 2.78
N THR A 93 -0.35 2.21 3.06
CA THR A 93 -0.93 3.56 3.20
C THR A 93 -1.38 4.19 1.87
N ALA A 94 -0.97 3.62 0.74
CA ALA A 94 -1.41 4.05 -0.59
C ALA A 94 -2.62 3.26 -1.11
N PHE A 95 -3.15 2.33 -0.31
CA PHE A 95 -4.31 1.52 -0.70
C PHE A 95 -5.53 2.40 -0.99
N VAL A 96 -6.15 2.14 -2.13
CA VAL A 96 -7.44 2.69 -2.52
C VAL A 96 -8.33 1.50 -2.86
N PRO A 97 -9.49 1.30 -2.22
CA PRO A 97 -10.37 0.19 -2.55
C PRO A 97 -10.77 0.19 -4.02
N ALA A 98 -10.80 -0.98 -4.66
CA ALA A 98 -11.27 -1.11 -6.04
C ALA A 98 -12.70 -0.55 -6.19
N GLY A 99 -12.88 0.32 -7.19
CA GLY A 99 -14.12 1.07 -7.42
C GLY A 99 -14.12 2.49 -6.87
N ASP A 100 -13.24 2.82 -5.92
CA ASP A 100 -13.12 4.17 -5.38
C ASP A 100 -12.22 5.05 -6.29
N PRO A 101 -12.46 6.37 -6.37
CA PRO A 101 -11.61 7.26 -7.16
C PRO A 101 -10.20 7.32 -6.54
N ILE A 102 -9.17 7.12 -7.38
CA ILE A 102 -7.78 7.32 -6.96
C ILE A 102 -7.60 8.81 -6.63
N PRO A 103 -7.12 9.17 -5.43
CA PRO A 103 -6.85 10.56 -5.08
C PRO A 103 -5.86 11.16 -6.08
N THR A 104 -6.30 12.23 -6.76
CA THR A 104 -5.43 12.98 -7.67
C THR A 104 -4.40 13.74 -6.83
N PRO A 105 -3.10 13.55 -7.08
CA PRO A 105 -2.08 14.35 -6.41
C PRO A 105 -2.31 15.82 -6.73
N ARG A 106 -2.11 16.69 -5.74
CA ARG A 106 -2.24 18.13 -5.92
C ARG A 106 -1.31 18.57 -7.05
N CYS A 107 -1.85 19.27 -8.05
CA CYS A 107 -1.04 19.85 -9.10
C CYS A 107 -0.24 21.03 -8.54
N GLU A 108 1.08 20.92 -8.53
CA GLU A 108 1.99 21.96 -8.02
C GLU A 108 2.01 23.22 -8.89
N ARG A 109 1.51 23.12 -10.13
CA ARG A 109 1.44 24.23 -11.09
C ARG A 109 0.16 25.05 -10.97
N THR A 110 -0.79 24.63 -10.14
CA THR A 110 -2.03 25.35 -9.84
C THR A 110 -2.01 25.84 -8.40
N LEU A 111 -2.20 27.15 -8.21
CA LEU A 111 -2.36 27.74 -6.87
C LEU A 111 -3.65 27.23 -6.24
N ASP A 112 -3.62 27.04 -4.92
CA ASP A 112 -4.81 26.69 -4.17
C ASP A 112 -5.70 27.93 -4.05
N MET A 113 -6.87 27.90 -4.68
CA MET A 113 -7.78 29.05 -4.74
C MET A 113 -8.68 29.15 -3.51
N PHE A 114 -8.69 28.14 -2.63
CA PHE A 114 -9.52 28.10 -1.43
C PHE A 114 -8.64 27.71 -0.24
N ALA A 115 -8.06 28.69 0.43
CA ALA A 115 -7.46 28.46 1.75
C ALA A 115 -8.54 27.91 2.69
N GLU A 116 -8.23 26.87 3.48
CA GLU A 116 -9.07 26.43 4.59
C GLU A 116 -9.36 27.64 5.49
N ALA A 117 -10.65 28.02 5.55
CA ALA A 117 -11.09 29.06 6.46
C ALA A 117 -10.74 28.63 7.91
N PRO A 118 -10.27 29.56 8.76
CA PRO A 118 -9.86 29.26 10.12
C PRO A 118 -11.00 28.70 10.98
#